data_AF-A0ABD3FLE7-F1
#
_entry.id   AF-A0ABD3FLE7-F1
#
_cell.length_a   1.000
_cell.length_b   1.000
_cell.length_c   1.000
_cell.angle_alpha   90.00
_cell.angle_beta   90.00
_cell.angle_gamma   90.00
#
_symmetry.space_group_name_H-M   'P 1'
#
loop_
_entity.id
_entity.type
_entity.pdbx_description
1 polymer ?
#
loop_
_entity_poly.entity_id
_entity_poly.type
_entity_poly.pdbx_seq_one_letter_code
_entity_poly.pdbx_strand_id
1 'polypeptide(L)'
;MQGLSAAAFTANPSFKYYDNYLKARVPSWSKNNVEVEDVVKLLNLNTLAGAARKEAVNYQYYDDFLISQLRVWIEKDVSVGTVMAKLDLDKLAGTELLAHPNYSYYKYFVKNRLRAWATEGDSIDDVAVKLGMGDLQGQVLKNHPNYKFLEKYNANAITYQEEGWMKQGVTTFDIWKKYQVYRVPLSILRASNTYKAYSTYVNMIDNYIIGLRERGFALDKLPRLTSKDATVHELKEKTMIWTSAKRPQWYVKFALGLDGLGENALKEAANYQFYSYYLQAVKFVK
;
A
#
# COMPACT_ATOMS: atom_id res chain seq x y z
N MET A 1 -37.05 -17.11 14.55
CA MET A 1 -36.08 -18.09 14.00
C MET A 1 -35.05 -18.57 15.02
N GLN A 2 -35.17 -18.24 16.31
CA GLN A 2 -34.30 -18.80 17.35
C GLN A 2 -34.51 -20.31 17.50
N GLY A 3 -33.42 -21.05 17.73
CA GLY A 3 -33.45 -22.50 17.96
C GLY A 3 -33.28 -23.38 16.71
N LEU A 4 -33.18 -22.80 15.51
CA LEU A 4 -32.88 -23.55 14.29
C LEU A 4 -31.39 -23.89 14.21
N SER A 5 -31.05 -25.07 13.67
CA SER A 5 -29.67 -25.35 13.25
C SER A 5 -29.25 -24.39 12.15
N ALA A 6 -27.93 -24.18 11.96
CA ALA A 6 -27.42 -23.28 10.92
C ALA A 6 -27.98 -23.61 9.52
N ALA A 7 -28.05 -24.90 9.18
CA ALA A 7 -28.62 -25.37 7.91
C ALA A 7 -30.13 -25.11 7.79
N ALA A 8 -30.90 -25.33 8.87
CA ALA A 8 -32.33 -25.05 8.88
C ALA A 8 -32.63 -23.54 8.87
N PHE A 9 -31.74 -22.72 9.44
CA PHE A 9 -31.85 -21.28 9.45
C PHE A 9 -31.66 -20.69 8.05
N THR A 10 -30.61 -21.09 7.32
CA THR A 10 -30.34 -20.59 5.97
C THR A 10 -31.31 -21.14 4.92
N ALA A 11 -31.81 -22.36 5.09
CA ALA A 11 -32.83 -22.94 4.22
C ALA A 11 -34.23 -22.33 4.41
N ASN A 12 -34.47 -21.56 5.47
CA ASN A 12 -35.76 -20.95 5.73
C ASN A 12 -36.09 -19.90 4.64
N PRO A 13 -37.28 -19.94 3.98
CA PRO A 13 -37.64 -18.97 2.95
C PRO A 13 -37.62 -17.50 3.42
N SER A 14 -37.76 -17.27 4.72
CA SER A 14 -37.70 -15.94 5.33
C SER A 14 -36.28 -15.43 5.55
N PHE A 15 -35.26 -16.29 5.44
CA PHE A 15 -33.86 -15.92 5.61
C PHE A 15 -33.45 -14.79 4.67
N LYS A 16 -33.94 -14.77 3.42
CA LYS A 16 -33.66 -13.70 2.46
C LYS A 16 -34.02 -12.30 2.98
N TYR A 17 -35.10 -12.17 3.76
CA TYR A 17 -35.50 -10.89 4.32
C TYR A 17 -34.60 -10.49 5.48
N TYR A 18 -34.20 -11.46 6.31
CA TYR A 18 -33.23 -11.25 7.38
C TYR A 18 -31.85 -10.85 6.84
N ASP A 19 -31.37 -11.55 5.80
CA ASP A 19 -30.11 -11.25 5.11
C ASP A 19 -30.12 -9.86 4.49
N ASN A 20 -31.17 -9.50 3.75
CA ASN A 20 -31.33 -8.16 3.20
C ASN A 20 -31.36 -7.08 4.29
N TYR A 21 -32.05 -7.33 5.40
CA TYR A 21 -32.11 -6.40 6.52
C TYR A 21 -30.72 -6.16 7.14
N LEU A 22 -29.96 -7.22 7.40
CA LEU A 22 -28.62 -7.09 7.97
C LEU A 22 -27.64 -6.43 7.01
N LYS A 23 -27.67 -6.80 5.72
CA LYS A 23 -26.85 -6.14 4.68
C LYS A 23 -27.12 -4.64 4.59
N ALA A 24 -28.36 -4.21 4.76
CA ALA A 24 -28.71 -2.79 4.79
C ALA A 24 -28.26 -2.09 6.09
N ARG A 25 -28.22 -2.83 7.22
CA ARG A 25 -27.95 -2.26 8.54
C ARG A 25 -26.46 -2.18 8.89
N VAL A 26 -25.66 -3.16 8.49
CA VAL A 26 -24.21 -3.22 8.78
C VAL A 26 -23.47 -1.92 8.43
N PRO A 27 -23.67 -1.30 7.24
CA PRO A 27 -23.00 -0.04 6.91
C PRO A 27 -23.34 1.11 7.87
N SER A 28 -24.55 1.11 8.44
CA SER A 28 -24.97 2.14 9.41
C SER A 28 -24.25 1.98 10.75
N TRP A 29 -23.99 0.75 11.19
CA TRP A 29 -23.25 0.49 12.43
C TRP A 29 -21.83 1.05 12.35
N SER A 30 -21.14 0.84 11.23
CA SER A 30 -19.78 1.38 11.06
C SER A 30 -19.77 2.90 10.96
N LYS A 31 -20.70 3.50 10.21
CA LYS A 31 -20.83 4.97 10.11
C LYS A 31 -21.09 5.63 11.45
N ASN A 32 -21.93 5.00 12.28
CA ASN A 32 -22.27 5.50 13.61
C ASN A 32 -21.26 5.07 14.68
N ASN A 33 -20.16 4.41 14.31
CA ASN A 33 -19.13 3.93 15.22
C ASN A 33 -19.71 3.13 16.40
N VAL A 34 -20.64 2.22 16.10
CA VAL A 34 -21.16 1.28 17.09
C VAL A 34 -20.00 0.43 17.61
N GLU A 35 -19.98 0.18 18.93
CA GLU A 35 -18.89 -0.58 19.55
C GLU A 35 -18.90 -2.04 19.10
N VAL A 36 -17.70 -2.64 18.99
CA VAL A 36 -17.51 -3.99 18.47
C VAL A 36 -18.29 -5.01 19.31
N GLU A 37 -18.25 -4.87 20.64
CA GLU A 37 -18.95 -5.75 21.56
C GLU A 37 -20.48 -5.72 21.37
N ASP A 38 -21.04 -4.55 21.07
CA ASP A 38 -22.47 -4.39 20.81
C ASP A 38 -22.88 -5.07 19.50
N VAL A 39 -22.05 -4.97 18.46
CA VAL A 39 -22.31 -5.69 17.20
C VAL A 39 -22.24 -7.20 17.40
N VAL A 40 -21.28 -7.69 18.20
CA VAL A 40 -21.19 -9.11 18.56
C VAL A 40 -22.46 -9.58 19.27
N LYS A 41 -23.02 -8.78 20.19
CA LYS A 41 -24.31 -9.07 20.85
C LYS A 41 -25.50 -9.02 19.89
N LEU A 42 -25.59 -7.98 19.05
CA LEU A 42 -26.66 -7.81 18.05
C LEU A 42 -26.72 -8.98 17.05
N LEU A 43 -25.57 -9.58 16.74
CA LEU A 43 -25.45 -10.73 15.85
C LEU A 43 -25.54 -12.08 16.59
N ASN A 44 -25.74 -12.08 17.92
CA ASN A 44 -25.72 -13.24 18.80
C ASN A 44 -24.43 -14.09 18.68
N LEU A 45 -23.29 -13.42 18.47
CA LEU A 45 -21.97 -14.05 18.37
C LEU A 45 -21.25 -14.10 19.73
N ASN A 46 -21.78 -13.41 20.75
CA ASN A 46 -21.20 -13.32 22.09
C ASN A 46 -21.24 -14.66 22.86
N THR A 47 -22.13 -15.58 22.47
CA THR A 47 -22.22 -16.93 23.06
C THR A 47 -21.30 -17.96 22.40
N LEU A 48 -20.61 -17.58 21.31
CA LEU A 48 -19.75 -18.44 20.53
C LEU A 48 -18.29 -18.00 20.69
N ALA A 49 -17.37 -18.96 20.69
CA ALA A 49 -15.92 -18.71 20.77
C ALA A 49 -15.15 -19.46 19.66
N GLY A 50 -13.93 -19.00 19.39
CA GLY A 50 -13.01 -19.67 18.47
C GLY A 50 -13.60 -19.95 17.08
N ALA A 51 -13.44 -21.20 16.61
CA ALA A 51 -13.95 -21.65 15.32
C ALA A 51 -15.48 -21.57 15.21
N ALA A 52 -16.20 -21.92 16.27
CA ALA A 52 -17.67 -21.90 16.29
C ALA A 52 -18.23 -20.49 16.03
N ARG A 53 -17.54 -19.43 16.47
CA ARG A 53 -17.95 -18.05 16.13
C ARG A 53 -17.79 -17.76 14.65
N LYS A 54 -16.69 -18.20 14.03
CA LYS A 54 -16.38 -17.97 12.60
C LYS A 54 -17.30 -18.76 11.67
N GLU A 55 -17.75 -19.93 12.10
CA GLU A 55 -18.65 -20.81 11.35
C GLU A 55 -20.13 -20.41 11.49
N ALA A 56 -20.44 -19.48 12.39
CA ALA A 56 -21.81 -18.98 12.57
C ALA A 56 -22.29 -18.25 11.32
N VAL A 57 -23.55 -18.48 10.94
CA VAL A 57 -24.19 -17.83 9.78
C VAL A 57 -24.09 -16.31 9.85
N ASN A 58 -24.21 -15.74 11.05
CA ASN A 58 -24.17 -14.29 11.25
C ASN A 58 -22.76 -13.70 11.24
N TYR A 59 -21.70 -14.53 11.23
CA TYR A 59 -20.32 -14.05 11.24
C TYR A 59 -20.00 -13.23 10.00
N GLN A 60 -20.59 -13.53 8.83
CA GLN A 60 -20.38 -12.74 7.62
C GLN A 60 -20.71 -11.25 7.81
N TYR A 61 -21.76 -10.93 8.57
CA TYR A 61 -22.16 -9.54 8.83
C TYR A 61 -21.22 -8.85 9.83
N TYR A 62 -20.62 -9.63 10.74
CA TYR A 62 -19.58 -9.14 11.64
C TYR A 62 -18.29 -8.84 10.86
N ASP A 63 -17.92 -9.72 9.92
CA ASP A 63 -16.79 -9.52 9.03
C ASP A 63 -16.98 -8.25 8.17
N ASP A 64 -18.15 -8.09 7.54
CA ASP A 64 -18.51 -6.90 6.77
C ASP A 64 -18.46 -5.62 7.61
N PHE A 65 -18.98 -5.68 8.84
CA PHE A 65 -18.92 -4.59 9.80
C PHE A 65 -17.48 -4.22 10.14
N LEU A 66 -16.65 -5.18 10.52
CA LEU A 66 -15.26 -4.92 10.88
C LEU A 66 -14.46 -4.38 9.70
N ILE A 67 -14.61 -4.93 8.50
CA ILE A 67 -13.94 -4.42 7.30
C ILE A 67 -14.30 -2.95 7.06
N SER A 68 -15.57 -2.60 7.20
CA SER A 68 -16.05 -1.23 7.05
C SER A 68 -15.52 -0.32 8.17
N GLN A 69 -15.52 -0.83 9.40
CA GLN A 69 -15.03 -0.12 10.58
C GLN A 69 -13.52 0.16 10.52
N LEU A 70 -12.72 -0.79 10.03
CA LEU A 70 -11.28 -0.60 9.83
C LEU A 70 -11.00 0.55 8.87
N ARG A 71 -11.79 0.72 7.80
CA ARG A 71 -11.65 1.85 6.87
C ARG A 71 -11.89 3.18 7.59
N VAL A 72 -12.97 3.26 8.37
CA VAL A 72 -13.27 4.45 9.18
C VAL A 72 -12.14 4.77 10.16
N TRP A 73 -11.56 3.76 10.83
CA TRP A 73 -10.44 3.97 11.73
C TRP A 73 -9.17 4.41 11.01
N ILE A 74 -8.90 3.87 9.82
CA ILE A 74 -7.77 4.30 8.98
C ILE A 74 -7.94 5.78 8.59
N GLU A 75 -9.12 6.15 8.06
CA GLU A 75 -9.46 7.50 7.63
C GLU A 75 -9.40 8.53 8.76
N LYS A 76 -9.84 8.15 9.97
CA LYS A 76 -9.82 9.01 11.16
C LYS A 76 -8.48 9.03 11.92
N ASP A 77 -7.44 8.44 11.33
CA ASP A 77 -6.13 8.30 11.96
C ASP A 77 -6.14 7.73 13.41
N VAL A 78 -7.05 6.80 13.70
CA VAL A 78 -7.13 6.16 15.03
C VAL A 78 -5.83 5.42 15.33
N SER A 79 -5.31 5.57 16.56
CA SER A 79 -4.06 4.95 17.00
C SER A 79 -4.13 3.42 17.03
N VAL A 80 -2.99 2.74 16.86
CA VAL A 80 -2.97 1.27 16.93
C VAL A 80 -3.36 0.75 18.31
N GLY A 81 -2.99 1.44 19.39
CA GLY A 81 -3.37 1.07 20.76
C GLY A 81 -4.88 1.16 20.96
N THR A 82 -5.51 2.22 20.47
CA THR A 82 -6.98 2.37 20.51
C THR A 82 -7.68 1.28 19.71
N VAL A 83 -7.19 0.93 18.51
CA VAL A 83 -7.77 -0.16 17.72
C VAL A 83 -7.56 -1.52 18.38
N MET A 84 -6.41 -1.74 19.01
CA MET A 84 -6.13 -2.97 19.77
C MET A 84 -7.13 -3.13 20.93
N ALA A 85 -7.38 -2.05 21.69
CA ALA A 85 -8.37 -2.04 22.77
C ALA A 85 -9.80 -2.23 22.26
N LYS A 86 -10.19 -1.55 21.17
CA LYS A 86 -11.54 -1.71 20.56
C LYS A 86 -11.81 -3.10 20.00
N LEU A 87 -10.76 -3.89 19.79
CA LEU A 87 -10.85 -5.28 19.34
C LEU A 87 -10.68 -6.29 20.49
N ASP A 88 -10.61 -5.82 21.74
CA ASP A 88 -10.37 -6.57 22.97
C ASP A 88 -9.05 -7.37 22.95
N LEU A 89 -8.00 -6.76 22.39
CA LEU A 89 -6.69 -7.41 22.21
C LEU A 89 -5.61 -6.85 23.15
N ASP A 90 -5.82 -5.66 23.73
CA ASP A 90 -4.83 -4.90 24.50
C ASP A 90 -4.38 -5.58 25.80
N LYS A 91 -5.19 -6.51 26.31
CA LYS A 91 -4.91 -7.31 27.51
C LYS A 91 -4.38 -8.71 27.20
N LEU A 92 -4.26 -9.07 25.91
CA LEU A 92 -3.83 -10.40 25.48
C LEU A 92 -2.36 -10.39 25.07
N ALA A 93 -1.67 -11.52 25.29
CA ALA A 93 -0.30 -11.72 24.86
C ALA A 93 -0.07 -13.13 24.33
N GLY A 94 1.08 -13.34 23.68
CA GLY A 94 1.53 -14.66 23.25
C GLY A 94 0.51 -15.41 22.37
N THR A 95 0.31 -16.69 22.67
CA THR A 95 -0.59 -17.57 21.91
C THR A 95 -2.06 -17.16 21.99
N GLU A 96 -2.49 -16.58 23.11
CA GLU A 96 -3.87 -16.12 23.31
C GLU A 96 -4.21 -14.97 22.37
N LEU A 97 -3.32 -13.97 22.27
CA LEU A 97 -3.47 -12.87 21.31
C LEU A 97 -3.54 -13.40 19.87
N LEU A 98 -2.64 -14.32 19.50
CA LEU A 98 -2.56 -14.85 18.15
C LEU A 98 -3.78 -15.70 17.76
N ALA A 99 -4.41 -16.37 18.73
CA ALA A 99 -5.59 -17.19 18.52
C ALA A 99 -6.90 -16.38 18.53
N HIS A 100 -6.88 -15.14 19.03
CA HIS A 100 -8.09 -14.33 19.16
C HIS A 100 -8.76 -14.07 17.79
N PRO A 101 -10.09 -14.22 17.65
CA PRO A 101 -10.79 -14.02 16.38
C PRO A 101 -10.56 -12.65 15.74
N ASN A 102 -10.32 -11.61 16.56
CA ASN A 102 -10.13 -10.25 16.07
C ASN A 102 -8.69 -9.94 15.63
N TYR A 103 -7.71 -10.81 15.94
CA TYR A 103 -6.30 -10.52 15.68
C TYR A 103 -5.98 -10.35 14.19
N SER A 104 -6.68 -11.05 13.30
CA SER A 104 -6.51 -10.88 11.84
C SER A 104 -6.87 -9.47 11.37
N TYR A 105 -7.92 -8.86 11.93
CA TYR A 105 -8.35 -7.50 11.61
C TYR A 105 -7.34 -6.47 12.14
N TYR A 106 -6.88 -6.65 13.38
CA TYR A 106 -5.81 -5.82 13.95
C TYR A 106 -4.53 -5.89 13.11
N LYS A 107 -4.08 -7.09 12.74
CA LYS A 107 -2.92 -7.31 11.87
C LYS A 107 -3.09 -6.63 10.51
N TYR A 108 -4.28 -6.66 9.93
CA TYR A 108 -4.58 -5.95 8.68
C TYR A 108 -4.50 -4.43 8.87
N PHE A 109 -5.09 -3.91 9.95
CA PHE A 109 -5.05 -2.48 10.28
C PHE A 109 -3.61 -1.97 10.44
N VAL A 110 -2.81 -2.63 11.28
CA VAL A 110 -1.40 -2.25 11.52
C VAL A 110 -0.60 -2.32 10.22
N LYS A 111 -0.79 -3.36 9.39
CA LYS A 111 -0.13 -3.44 8.08
C LYS A 111 -0.48 -2.30 7.12
N ASN A 112 -1.67 -1.72 7.19
CA ASN A 112 -2.02 -0.54 6.39
C ASN A 112 -1.33 0.71 6.93
N ARG A 113 -1.32 0.88 8.26
CA ARG A 113 -0.58 1.96 8.94
C ARG A 113 0.91 1.95 8.60
N LEU A 114 1.57 0.80 8.69
CA LEU A 114 2.99 0.66 8.31
C LEU A 114 3.28 1.16 6.89
N ARG A 115 2.36 0.94 5.94
CA ARG A 115 2.52 1.43 4.56
C ARG A 115 2.31 2.94 4.45
N ALA A 116 1.30 3.47 5.13
CA ALA A 116 1.04 4.91 5.18
C ALA A 116 2.24 5.66 5.77
N TRP A 117 2.72 5.22 6.93
CA TRP A 117 3.88 5.79 7.62
C TRP A 117 5.16 5.76 6.76
N ALA A 118 5.43 4.65 6.07
CA ALA A 118 6.54 4.60 5.11
C ALA A 118 6.37 5.60 3.96
N THR A 119 5.15 5.72 3.43
CA THR A 119 4.83 6.68 2.35
C THR A 119 5.06 8.13 2.78
N GLU A 120 4.71 8.44 4.03
CA GLU A 120 4.92 9.74 4.68
C GLU A 120 6.39 10.00 5.00
N GLY A 121 7.19 8.94 5.16
CA GLY A 121 8.63 8.99 5.41
C GLY A 121 9.02 8.89 6.87
N ASP A 122 8.17 8.28 7.70
CA ASP A 122 8.45 8.05 9.10
C ASP A 122 9.71 7.21 9.32
N SER A 123 10.50 7.60 10.32
CA SER A 123 11.66 6.80 10.75
C SER A 123 11.23 5.54 11.50
N ILE A 124 12.15 4.61 11.69
CA ILE A 124 11.91 3.43 12.53
C ILE A 124 11.53 3.81 13.97
N ASP A 125 12.12 4.88 14.51
CA ASP A 125 11.86 5.37 15.85
C ASP A 125 10.46 5.98 15.96
N ASP A 126 10.05 6.79 14.97
CA ASP A 126 8.69 7.33 14.89
C ASP A 126 7.65 6.19 14.84
N VAL A 127 7.93 5.15 14.04
CA VAL A 127 7.05 3.97 13.95
C VAL A 127 7.04 3.18 15.26
N ALA A 128 8.16 3.06 15.97
CA ALA A 128 8.19 2.42 17.28
C ALA A 128 7.29 3.14 18.28
N VAL A 129 7.33 4.48 18.31
CA VAL A 129 6.42 5.32 19.12
C VAL A 129 4.96 5.10 18.70
N LYS A 130 4.66 5.17 17.40
CA LYS A 130 3.29 4.95 16.87
C LYS A 130 2.76 3.54 17.13
N LEU A 131 3.65 2.56 17.33
CA LEU A 131 3.32 1.19 17.73
C LEU A 131 3.17 0.99 19.25
N GLY A 132 3.33 2.06 20.05
CA GLY A 132 3.22 2.03 21.51
C GLY A 132 4.49 1.55 22.23
N MET A 133 5.65 1.61 21.57
CA MET A 133 6.90 1.04 22.07
C MET A 133 8.01 2.09 22.30
N GLY A 134 7.68 3.39 22.28
CA GLY A 134 8.67 4.48 22.28
C GLY A 134 9.69 4.43 23.42
N ASP A 135 9.25 4.05 24.63
CA ASP A 135 10.11 4.01 25.82
C ASP A 135 10.62 2.60 26.15
N LEU A 136 10.33 1.60 25.32
CA LEU A 136 10.69 0.20 25.58
C LEU A 136 12.06 -0.13 25.03
N GLN A 137 12.87 -0.86 25.80
CA GLN A 137 14.19 -1.31 25.39
C GLN A 137 14.46 -2.78 25.74
N GLY A 138 15.52 -3.33 25.16
CA GLY A 138 16.02 -4.67 25.48
C GLY A 138 14.97 -5.76 25.32
N GLN A 139 14.84 -6.62 26.34
CA GLN A 139 13.91 -7.75 26.30
C GLN A 139 12.45 -7.30 26.40
N VAL A 140 12.16 -6.18 27.08
CA VAL A 140 10.81 -5.65 27.20
C VAL A 140 10.28 -5.23 25.83
N LEU A 141 11.11 -4.54 25.04
CA LEU A 141 10.79 -4.20 23.65
C LEU A 141 10.53 -5.46 22.80
N LYS A 142 11.43 -6.44 22.85
CA LYS A 142 11.33 -7.67 22.04
C LYS A 142 10.10 -8.52 22.36
N ASN A 143 9.62 -8.46 23.60
CA ASN A 143 8.44 -9.18 24.06
C ASN A 143 7.13 -8.42 23.78
N HIS A 144 7.18 -7.16 23.34
CA HIS A 144 5.98 -6.39 23.07
C HIS A 144 5.17 -6.99 21.91
N PRO A 145 3.83 -7.07 22.00
CA PRO A 145 2.97 -7.65 20.96
C PRO A 145 3.18 -7.07 19.56
N ASN A 146 3.52 -5.79 19.47
CA ASN A 146 3.74 -5.09 18.20
C ASN A 146 5.19 -5.17 17.68
N TYR A 147 6.12 -5.79 18.40
CA TYR A 147 7.54 -5.81 18.00
C TYR A 147 7.74 -6.45 16.61
N LYS A 148 6.99 -7.51 16.31
CA LYS A 148 7.02 -8.17 14.99
C LYS A 148 6.60 -7.25 13.84
N PHE A 149 5.78 -6.22 14.10
CA PHE A 149 5.43 -5.21 13.10
C PHE A 149 6.56 -4.22 12.87
N LEU A 150 7.30 -3.84 13.92
CA LEU A 150 8.48 -2.99 13.79
C LEU A 150 9.61 -3.68 13.01
N GLU A 151 9.88 -4.97 13.29
CA GLU A 151 10.84 -5.76 12.50
C GLU A 151 10.45 -5.80 11.01
N LYS A 152 9.16 -5.97 10.76
CA LYS A 152 8.62 -5.97 9.40
C LYS A 152 8.76 -4.60 8.72
N TYR A 153 8.51 -3.51 9.44
CA TYR A 153 8.70 -2.16 8.94
C TYR A 153 10.15 -1.93 8.55
N ASN A 154 11.09 -2.21 9.47
CA ASN A 154 12.52 -2.04 9.21
C ASN A 154 12.98 -2.78 7.94
N ALA A 155 12.51 -4.01 7.74
CA ALA A 155 12.87 -4.81 6.58
C ALA A 155 12.23 -4.35 5.25
N ASN A 156 11.14 -3.57 5.29
CA ASN A 156 10.33 -3.26 4.09
C ASN A 156 10.02 -1.76 3.91
N ALA A 157 10.54 -0.86 4.75
CA ALA A 157 10.16 0.54 4.79
C ALA A 157 10.36 1.24 3.43
N ILE A 158 11.51 1.01 2.79
CA ILE A 158 11.81 1.57 1.46
C ILE A 158 10.78 1.06 0.44
N THR A 159 10.55 -0.25 0.36
CA THR A 159 9.55 -0.82 -0.56
C THR A 159 8.15 -0.26 -0.31
N TYR A 160 7.72 -0.13 0.94
CA TYR A 160 6.42 0.45 1.27
C TYR A 160 6.30 1.92 0.87
N GLN A 161 7.36 2.68 1.09
CA GLN A 161 7.42 4.08 0.71
C GLN A 161 7.29 4.25 -0.80
N GLU A 162 8.09 3.50 -1.55
CA GLU A 162 8.11 3.59 -3.01
C GLU A 162 6.75 3.12 -3.61
N GLU A 163 6.18 2.02 -3.12
CA GLU A 163 4.83 1.56 -3.50
C GLU A 163 3.75 2.62 -3.22
N GLY A 164 3.86 3.31 -2.08
CA GLY A 164 2.96 4.38 -1.69
C GLY A 164 3.03 5.58 -2.63
N TRP A 165 4.24 6.07 -2.89
CA TRP A 165 4.46 7.17 -3.84
C TRP A 165 3.97 6.83 -5.24
N MET A 166 4.19 5.60 -5.71
CA MET A 166 3.67 5.13 -6.99
C MET A 166 2.13 5.19 -7.04
N LYS A 167 1.44 4.74 -5.98
CA LYS A 167 -0.03 4.81 -5.90
C LYS A 167 -0.56 6.24 -5.84
N GLN A 168 0.21 7.15 -5.26
CA GLN A 168 -0.11 8.58 -5.21
C GLN A 168 0.21 9.32 -6.53
N GLY A 169 0.78 8.63 -7.52
CA GLY A 169 1.15 9.24 -8.80
C GLY A 169 2.36 10.19 -8.70
N VAL A 170 3.20 10.04 -7.68
CA VAL A 170 4.41 10.85 -7.53
C VAL A 170 5.32 10.59 -8.73
N THR A 171 5.70 11.66 -9.43
CA THR A 171 6.48 11.52 -10.65
C THR A 171 7.95 11.28 -10.33
N THR A 172 8.68 10.72 -11.29
CA THR A 172 10.15 10.64 -11.22
C THR A 172 10.77 12.03 -10.97
N PHE A 173 10.22 13.09 -11.57
CA PHE A 173 10.71 14.45 -11.34
C PHE A 173 10.41 14.99 -9.93
N ASP A 174 9.30 14.58 -9.31
CA ASP A 174 9.02 14.95 -7.91
C ASP A 174 10.02 14.31 -6.96
N ILE A 175 10.41 13.05 -7.21
CA ILE A 175 11.48 12.40 -6.44
C ILE A 175 12.85 13.03 -6.72
N TRP A 176 13.13 13.41 -7.97
CA TRP A 176 14.35 14.17 -8.30
C TRP A 176 14.48 15.45 -7.47
N LYS A 177 13.38 16.21 -7.34
CA LYS A 177 13.31 17.41 -6.48
C LYS A 177 13.40 17.06 -5.00
N LYS A 178 12.64 16.06 -4.54
CA LYS A 178 12.55 15.64 -3.12
C LYS A 178 13.90 15.18 -2.59
N TYR A 179 14.63 14.38 -3.35
CA TYR A 179 15.99 13.95 -3.03
C TYR A 179 17.05 15.01 -3.33
N GLN A 180 16.66 16.15 -3.91
CA GLN A 180 17.57 17.23 -4.29
C GLN A 180 18.74 16.74 -5.16
N VAL A 181 18.46 15.80 -6.07
CA VAL A 181 19.49 15.16 -6.91
C VAL A 181 20.27 16.21 -7.71
N TYR A 182 19.58 17.27 -8.16
CA TYR A 182 20.16 18.41 -8.87
C TYR A 182 21.23 19.19 -8.09
N ARG A 183 21.31 19.05 -6.76
CA ARG A 183 22.33 19.71 -5.92
C ARG A 183 23.61 18.90 -5.80
N VAL A 184 23.58 17.62 -6.16
CA VAL A 184 24.76 16.76 -6.09
C VAL A 184 25.71 17.11 -7.25
N PRO A 185 27.00 17.40 -6.99
CA PRO A 185 27.95 17.73 -8.04
C PRO A 185 28.07 16.62 -9.09
N LEU A 186 28.12 17.01 -10.37
CA LEU A 186 28.14 16.07 -11.51
C LEU A 186 29.29 15.05 -11.44
N SER A 187 30.44 15.44 -10.89
CA SER A 187 31.62 14.57 -10.74
C SER A 187 31.40 13.37 -9.83
N ILE A 188 30.49 13.47 -8.87
CA ILE A 188 30.18 12.41 -7.90
C ILE A 188 28.74 11.92 -8.00
N LEU A 189 27.91 12.53 -8.85
CA LEU A 189 26.48 12.30 -8.94
C LEU A 189 26.13 10.81 -8.96
N ARG A 190 26.68 10.06 -9.92
CA ARG A 190 26.35 8.63 -10.10
C ARG A 190 26.89 7.71 -9.00
N ALA A 191 27.90 8.16 -8.25
CA ALA A 191 28.43 7.43 -7.09
C ALA A 191 27.64 7.71 -5.80
N SER A 192 26.90 8.83 -5.75
CA SER A 192 26.17 9.28 -4.56
C SER A 192 25.01 8.35 -4.19
N ASN A 193 24.74 8.24 -2.89
CA ASN A 193 23.58 7.50 -2.39
C ASN A 193 22.25 8.14 -2.83
N THR A 194 22.23 9.48 -2.96
CA THR A 194 21.08 10.24 -3.46
C THR A 194 20.69 9.82 -4.88
N TYR A 195 21.67 9.71 -5.79
CA TYR A 195 21.40 9.25 -7.15
C TYR A 195 21.02 7.78 -7.21
N LYS A 196 21.63 6.93 -6.37
CA LYS A 196 21.24 5.51 -6.27
C LYS A 196 19.77 5.37 -5.85
N ALA A 197 19.34 6.09 -4.82
CA ALA A 197 17.94 6.09 -4.38
C ALA A 197 17.00 6.58 -5.47
N TYR A 198 17.37 7.66 -6.18
CA TYR A 198 16.62 8.13 -7.34
C TYR A 198 16.51 7.07 -8.45
N SER A 199 17.63 6.45 -8.82
CA SER A 199 17.68 5.41 -9.86
C SER A 199 16.85 4.18 -9.50
N THR A 200 16.85 3.76 -8.23
CA THR A 200 15.98 2.68 -7.74
C THR A 200 14.52 3.02 -7.98
N TYR A 201 14.09 4.23 -7.61
CA TYR A 201 12.71 4.68 -7.80
C TYR A 201 12.29 4.75 -9.28
N VAL A 202 13.16 5.29 -10.15
CA VAL A 202 12.94 5.30 -11.61
C VAL A 202 12.72 3.87 -12.11
N ASN A 203 13.62 2.95 -11.77
CA ASN A 203 13.53 1.56 -12.22
C ASN A 203 12.27 0.84 -11.72
N MET A 204 11.82 1.13 -10.50
CA MET A 204 10.58 0.58 -9.95
C MET A 204 9.35 1.04 -10.76
N ILE A 205 9.24 2.33 -11.05
CA ILE A 205 8.16 2.89 -11.88
C ILE A 205 8.19 2.30 -13.29
N ASP A 206 9.37 2.24 -13.90
CA ASP A 206 9.55 1.69 -15.24
C ASP A 206 9.06 0.24 -15.29
N ASN A 207 9.50 -0.60 -14.34
CA ASN A 207 9.10 -2.00 -14.22
C ASN A 207 7.59 -2.15 -14.06
N TYR A 208 6.96 -1.31 -13.24
CA TYR A 208 5.52 -1.34 -13.02
C TYR A 208 4.74 -1.05 -14.31
N ILE A 209 5.12 0.00 -15.04
CA ILE A 209 4.46 0.38 -16.30
C ILE A 209 4.68 -0.69 -17.39
N ILE A 210 5.89 -1.23 -17.49
CA ILE A 210 6.21 -2.33 -18.41
C ILE A 210 5.35 -3.57 -18.07
N GLY A 211 5.28 -3.96 -16.79
CA GLY A 211 4.46 -5.09 -16.35
C GLY A 211 2.95 -4.88 -16.52
N LEU A 212 2.45 -3.64 -16.52
CA LEU A 212 1.07 -3.35 -16.94
C LEU A 212 0.89 -3.63 -18.43
N ARG A 213 1.82 -3.15 -19.27
CA ARG A 213 1.76 -3.38 -20.72
C ARG A 213 1.80 -4.87 -21.07
N GLU A 214 2.66 -5.63 -20.40
CA GLU A 214 2.79 -7.09 -20.58
C GLU A 214 1.53 -7.85 -20.15
N ARG A 215 0.75 -7.32 -19.21
CA ARG A 215 -0.55 -7.86 -18.81
C ARG A 215 -1.70 -7.49 -19.77
N GLY A 216 -1.41 -6.81 -20.88
CA GLY A 216 -2.39 -6.49 -21.92
C GLY A 216 -3.05 -5.11 -21.80
N PHE A 217 -2.57 -4.24 -20.90
CA PHE A 217 -3.10 -2.87 -20.82
C PHE A 217 -2.71 -2.05 -22.07
N ALA A 218 -3.71 -1.37 -22.64
CA ALA A 218 -3.51 -0.46 -23.77
C ALA A 218 -2.65 0.76 -23.38
N LEU A 219 -1.96 1.36 -24.35
CA LEU A 219 -0.95 2.39 -24.10
C LEU A 219 -1.57 3.66 -23.50
N ASP A 220 -2.79 4.00 -23.92
CA ASP A 220 -3.59 5.12 -23.41
C ASP A 220 -4.10 4.91 -21.97
N LYS A 221 -4.04 3.68 -21.45
CA LYS A 221 -4.40 3.31 -20.08
C LYS A 221 -3.20 3.23 -19.14
N LEU A 222 -1.99 3.36 -19.65
CA LEU A 222 -0.79 3.33 -18.81
C LEU A 222 -0.62 4.66 -18.07
N PRO A 223 -0.19 4.63 -16.80
CA PRO A 223 0.03 5.85 -16.03
C PRO A 223 1.23 6.62 -16.58
N ARG A 224 1.06 7.93 -16.78
CA ARG A 224 2.13 8.84 -17.21
C ARG A 224 2.80 9.45 -15.98
N LEU A 225 3.90 8.84 -15.54
CA LEU A 225 4.66 9.24 -14.35
C LEU A 225 5.92 10.07 -14.71
N THR A 226 5.85 10.76 -15.85
CA THR A 226 6.80 11.78 -16.28
C THR A 226 6.15 13.15 -16.20
N SER A 227 6.85 14.11 -15.58
CA SER A 227 6.36 15.48 -15.41
C SER A 227 6.67 16.30 -16.66
N LYS A 228 5.78 17.24 -17.01
CA LYS A 228 6.04 18.27 -18.03
C LYS A 228 7.14 19.24 -17.61
N ASP A 229 7.39 19.36 -16.30
CA ASP A 229 8.42 20.24 -15.72
C ASP A 229 9.79 19.54 -15.63
N ALA A 230 9.91 18.30 -16.13
CA ALA A 230 11.15 17.55 -16.10
C ALA A 230 12.28 18.33 -16.81
N THR A 231 13.33 18.63 -16.04
CA THR A 231 14.48 19.36 -16.58
C THR A 231 15.26 18.52 -17.58
N VAL A 232 15.96 19.19 -18.52
CA VAL A 232 16.91 18.54 -19.45
C VAL A 232 17.92 17.67 -18.70
N HIS A 233 18.38 18.10 -17.51
CA HIS A 233 19.32 17.34 -16.69
C HIS A 233 18.70 16.03 -16.19
N GLU A 234 17.48 16.07 -15.64
CA GLU A 234 16.78 14.88 -15.17
C GLU A 234 16.48 13.89 -16.31
N LEU A 235 15.99 14.40 -17.44
CA LEU A 235 15.74 13.58 -18.64
C LEU A 235 17.02 12.92 -19.17
N LYS A 236 18.14 13.63 -19.15
CA LYS A 236 19.45 13.09 -19.54
C LYS A 236 19.87 11.92 -18.64
N GLU A 237 19.77 12.07 -17.32
CA GLU A 237 20.15 11.00 -16.40
C GLU A 237 19.17 9.82 -16.44
N LYS A 238 17.86 10.06 -16.60
CA LYS A 238 16.88 8.98 -16.85
C LYS A 238 17.18 8.20 -18.12
N THR A 239 17.57 8.90 -19.17
CA THR A 239 17.96 8.25 -20.43
C THR A 239 19.13 7.30 -20.21
N MET A 240 20.10 7.68 -19.38
CA MET A 240 21.22 6.79 -19.03
C MET A 240 20.76 5.60 -18.19
N ILE A 241 19.86 5.80 -17.22
CA ILE A 241 19.25 4.71 -16.44
C ILE A 241 18.54 3.73 -17.39
N TRP A 242 17.74 4.23 -18.33
CA TRP A 242 17.02 3.41 -19.31
C TRP A 242 17.95 2.64 -20.24
N THR A 243 19.04 3.28 -20.69
CA THR A 243 20.08 2.64 -21.50
C THR A 243 20.74 1.50 -20.70
N SER A 244 21.18 1.76 -19.47
CA SER A 244 21.82 0.74 -18.61
C SER A 244 20.88 -0.43 -18.31
N ALA A 245 19.60 -0.15 -18.06
CA ALA A 245 18.58 -1.17 -17.79
C ALA A 245 18.00 -1.83 -19.05
N LYS A 246 18.49 -1.46 -20.25
CA LYS A 246 17.99 -1.92 -21.56
C LYS A 246 16.46 -1.87 -21.66
N ARG A 247 15.86 -0.76 -21.20
CA ARG A 247 14.39 -0.59 -21.20
C ARG A 247 13.83 -0.74 -22.61
N PRO A 248 12.64 -1.32 -22.82
CA PRO A 248 12.09 -1.48 -24.16
C PRO A 248 11.94 -0.14 -24.91
N GLN A 249 12.22 -0.13 -26.22
CA GLN A 249 12.15 1.10 -27.02
C GLN A 249 10.77 1.78 -26.96
N TRP A 250 9.69 0.98 -26.97
CA TRP A 250 8.34 1.49 -26.83
C TRP A 250 8.15 2.24 -25.50
N TYR A 251 8.76 1.75 -24.43
CA TYR A 251 8.64 2.33 -23.10
C TYR A 251 9.38 3.66 -23.03
N VAL A 252 10.61 3.72 -23.55
CA VAL A 252 11.39 4.96 -23.60
C VAL A 252 10.66 6.03 -24.42
N LYS A 253 10.09 5.64 -25.57
CA LYS A 253 9.27 6.54 -26.40
C LYS A 253 8.03 7.04 -25.63
N PHE A 254 7.33 6.16 -24.91
CA PHE A 254 6.18 6.48 -24.07
C PHE A 254 6.54 7.43 -22.91
N ALA A 255 7.61 7.13 -22.18
CA ALA A 255 8.05 7.91 -21.02
C ALA A 255 8.48 9.34 -21.42
N LEU A 256 9.08 9.49 -22.60
CA LEU A 256 9.44 10.79 -23.16
C LEU A 256 8.26 11.59 -23.76
N GLY A 257 7.04 11.02 -23.76
CA GLY A 257 5.86 11.64 -24.36
C GLY A 257 5.93 11.71 -25.89
N LEU A 258 6.68 10.80 -26.51
CA LEU A 258 6.90 10.75 -27.95
C LEU A 258 5.99 9.71 -28.63
N ASP A 259 5.24 8.93 -27.84
CA ASP A 259 4.27 7.97 -28.36
C ASP A 259 3.13 8.66 -29.11
N GLY A 260 2.60 8.01 -30.15
CA GLY A 260 1.55 8.56 -31.01
C GLY A 260 2.01 9.63 -32.02
N LEU A 261 3.25 10.13 -31.93
CA LEU A 261 3.81 11.05 -32.93
C LEU A 261 4.18 10.34 -34.23
N GLY A 262 3.76 10.94 -35.36
CA GLY A 262 4.23 10.59 -36.70
C GLY A 262 5.69 10.99 -36.93
N GLU A 263 6.30 10.55 -38.03
CA GLU A 263 7.75 10.66 -38.23
C GLU A 263 8.30 12.09 -38.16
N ASN A 264 7.64 13.05 -38.82
CA ASN A 264 8.09 14.45 -38.83
C ASN A 264 7.94 15.09 -37.43
N ALA A 265 6.75 14.96 -36.83
CA ALA A 265 6.47 15.48 -35.49
C ALA A 265 7.37 14.85 -34.41
N LEU A 266 7.76 13.58 -34.58
CA LEU A 266 8.68 12.89 -33.68
C LEU A 266 10.07 13.54 -33.70
N LYS A 267 10.60 13.88 -34.89
CA LYS A 267 11.95 14.47 -35.02
C LYS A 267 12.01 15.91 -34.53
N GLU A 268 10.89 16.63 -34.61
CA GLU A 268 10.77 18.02 -34.15
C GLU A 268 10.52 18.14 -32.63
N ALA A 269 10.08 17.07 -31.97
CA ALA A 269 9.79 17.09 -30.54
C ALA A 269 11.06 17.35 -29.70
N ALA A 270 10.98 18.26 -28.74
CA ALA A 270 12.11 18.65 -27.89
C ALA A 270 12.79 17.45 -27.16
N ASN A 271 12.00 16.44 -26.81
CA ASN A 271 12.49 15.24 -26.12
C ASN A 271 13.11 14.20 -27.05
N TYR A 272 13.03 14.38 -28.37
CA TYR A 272 13.55 13.41 -29.36
C TYR A 272 15.05 13.19 -29.22
N GLN A 273 15.81 14.22 -28.83
CA GLN A 273 17.25 14.12 -28.61
C GLN A 273 17.62 13.01 -27.61
N PHE A 274 16.81 12.81 -26.57
CA PHE A 274 17.03 11.77 -25.56
C PHE A 274 16.72 10.38 -26.12
N TYR A 275 15.65 10.26 -26.90
CA TYR A 275 15.30 9.00 -27.56
C TYR A 275 16.36 8.59 -28.58
N SER A 276 16.85 9.54 -29.39
CA SER A 276 17.93 9.32 -30.36
C SER A 276 19.22 8.85 -29.66
N TYR A 277 19.61 9.52 -28.57
CA TYR A 277 20.76 9.08 -27.77
C TYR A 277 20.57 7.66 -27.24
N TYR A 278 19.40 7.36 -26.65
CA TYR A 278 19.11 6.02 -26.13
C TYR A 278 19.22 4.93 -27.20
N LEU A 279 18.67 5.15 -28.41
CA LEU A 279 18.73 4.20 -29.52
C LEU A 279 20.16 3.92 -29.99
N GLN A 280 21.03 4.92 -29.93
CA GLN A 280 22.44 4.76 -30.26
C GLN A 280 23.17 4.02 -29.14
N ALA A 281 23.02 4.48 -27.90
CA ALA A 281 23.77 3.98 -26.75
C ALA A 281 23.42 2.53 -26.39
N VAL A 282 22.15 2.13 -26.49
CA VAL A 282 21.69 0.78 -26.11
C VAL A 282 22.34 -0.32 -26.96
N LYS A 283 22.77 -0.02 -28.18
CA LYS A 283 23.48 -0.96 -29.08
C LYS A 283 24.84 -1.40 -28.53
N PHE A 284 25.44 -0.59 -27.66
CA PHE A 284 26.78 -0.82 -27.12
C PHE A 284 26.76 -1.37 -25.68
N VAL A 285 25.58 -1.54 -25.09
CA VAL A 285 25.43 -2.12 -23.75
C VAL A 285 25.48 -3.64 -23.88
N LYS A 286 26.59 -4.25 -23.41
CA LYS A 286 26.80 -5.71 -23.37
C LYS A 286 25.74 -6.40 -22.51
#